data_AF-A0A4P7A391-F1
#
_entry.id   AF-A0A4P7A391-F1
#
_cell.length_a   1.000
_cell.length_b   1.000
_cell.length_c   1.000
_cell.angle_alpha   90.00
_cell.angle_beta   90.00
_cell.angle_gamma   90.00
#
_symmetry.space_group_name_H-M   'P 1'
#
loop_
_entity.id
_entity.type
_entity.pdbx_description
1 polymer ?
#
loop_
_entity_poly.entity_id
_entity_poly.type
_entity_poly.pdbx_seq_one_letter_code
_entity_poly.pdbx_strand_id
1 'polypeptide(L)'
;MIDYTKFDVMWMDEVIATVDLRPANGGTPYVINYIVDFNKQFSPQMEGHITVDELENWLKWRTFPSTRVNAKELLEAIGMQAYNRWGIVHHTHGVMADDEIWLRFKGETLTHRDICLRKDLYYPNSDSEEQVGI
;
A
#
# COMPACT_ATOMS: atom_id res chain seq x y z
N MET A 1 -5.19 -3.67 17.67
CA MET A 1 -6.11 -3.94 16.55
C MET A 1 -5.68 -3.06 15.41
N ILE A 2 -5.50 -3.61 14.21
CA ILE A 2 -5.11 -2.84 13.02
C ILE A 2 -6.30 -1.99 12.56
N ASP A 3 -6.05 -0.71 12.33
CA ASP A 3 -7.04 0.23 11.79
C ASP A 3 -6.77 0.43 10.30
N TYR A 4 -7.54 -0.27 9.47
CA TYR A 4 -7.41 -0.18 8.01
C TYR A 4 -7.90 1.15 7.44
N THR A 5 -8.59 1.99 8.22
CA THR A 5 -9.08 3.28 7.74
C THR A 5 -8.06 4.40 7.86
N LYS A 6 -6.90 4.12 8.50
CA LYS A 6 -5.77 5.06 8.63
C LYS A 6 -4.50 4.35 8.21
N PHE A 7 -3.73 4.96 7.33
CA PHE A 7 -2.49 4.37 6.85
C PHE A 7 -1.47 5.43 6.44
N ASP A 8 -0.21 5.02 6.50
CA ASP A 8 0.90 5.76 5.93
C ASP A 8 1.11 5.27 4.49
N VAL A 9 1.37 6.20 3.58
CA VAL A 9 1.95 5.91 2.28
C VAL A 9 3.45 5.94 2.47
N MET A 10 4.08 4.80 2.20
CA MET A 10 5.48 4.56 2.44
C MET A 10 6.25 4.61 1.13
N TRP A 11 7.47 5.15 1.14
CA TRP A 11 8.49 4.89 0.13
C TRP A 11 9.64 4.20 0.82
N MET A 12 9.93 2.95 0.47
CA MET A 12 10.78 2.10 1.31
C MET A 12 10.26 2.12 2.76
N ASP A 13 11.07 2.48 3.75
CA ASP A 13 10.67 2.59 5.16
C ASP A 13 10.36 4.04 5.59
N GLU A 14 10.32 4.99 4.65
CA GLU A 14 10.02 6.40 4.91
C GLU A 14 8.55 6.72 4.67
N VAL A 15 7.95 7.49 5.59
CA VAL A 15 6.57 7.97 5.43
C VAL A 15 6.55 9.17 4.50
N ILE A 16 5.85 9.06 3.37
CA ILE A 16 5.74 10.14 2.37
C ILE A 16 4.37 10.80 2.33
N ALA A 17 3.33 10.15 2.86
CA ALA A 17 2.03 10.76 3.13
C ALA A 17 1.30 10.00 4.24
N THR A 18 0.32 10.63 4.87
CA THR A 18 -0.66 9.98 5.74
C THR A 18 -2.05 10.14 5.17
N VAL A 19 -2.88 9.11 5.33
CA VAL A 19 -4.26 9.08 4.86
C VAL A 19 -5.19 8.65 5.98
N ASP A 20 -6.26 9.40 6.16
CA ASP A 20 -7.38 9.06 7.04
C ASP A 20 -8.67 9.00 6.21
N LEU A 21 -9.18 7.79 5.98
CA LEU A 21 -10.41 7.57 5.22
C LEU A 21 -11.67 7.95 5.99
N ARG A 22 -11.58 8.08 7.32
CA ARG A 22 -12.70 8.40 8.22
C ARG A 22 -12.23 9.36 9.31
N PRO A 23 -11.94 10.62 8.94
CA PRO A 23 -11.56 11.62 9.93
C PRO A 23 -12.68 11.78 10.97
N ALA A 24 -12.29 11.95 12.24
CA ALA A 24 -13.20 11.93 13.40
C ALA A 24 -14.35 12.94 13.32
N ASN A 25 -14.20 13.99 12.50
CA ASN A 25 -15.20 15.04 12.30
C ASN A 25 -16.27 14.65 11.24
N GLY A 26 -16.30 13.41 10.76
CA GLY A 26 -17.29 12.93 9.79
C GLY A 26 -17.05 13.40 8.35
N GLY A 27 -15.80 13.73 8.01
CA GLY A 27 -15.42 14.27 6.71
C GLY A 27 -15.10 13.22 5.64
N THR A 28 -14.88 13.69 4.41
CA THR A 28 -14.31 12.89 3.30
C THR A 28 -12.87 12.50 3.59
N PRO A 29 -12.31 11.49 2.90
CA PRO A 29 -10.93 11.07 3.10
C PRO A 29 -9.95 12.26 3.08
N TYR A 30 -9.01 12.27 4.01
CA TYR A 30 -8.08 13.36 4.23
C TYR A 30 -6.65 12.86 4.04
N VAL A 31 -5.83 13.65 3.36
CA VAL A 31 -4.44 13.32 3.02
C VAL A 31 -3.53 14.44 3.46
N ILE A 32 -2.37 14.09 4.01
CA ILE A 32 -1.24 15.00 4.20
C ILE A 32 -0.03 14.37 3.52
N ASN A 33 0.48 14.99 2.46
CA ASN A 33 1.73 14.63 1.80
C ASN A 33 2.91 15.33 2.49
N TYR A 34 4.05 14.65 2.55
CA TYR A 34 5.28 15.18 3.15
C TYR A 34 6.40 15.42 2.13
N ILE A 35 6.19 15.01 0.88
CA ILE A 35 7.15 15.17 -0.20
C ILE A 35 6.56 15.98 -1.35
N VAL A 36 7.42 16.70 -2.05
CA VAL A 36 7.10 17.41 -3.30
C VAL A 36 7.83 16.69 -4.44
N ASP A 37 7.27 15.56 -4.89
CA ASP A 37 7.75 14.80 -6.03
C ASP A 37 6.54 14.27 -6.80
N PHE A 38 6.33 14.79 -8.02
CA PHE A 38 5.14 14.51 -8.82
C PHE A 38 4.89 13.02 -9.06
N ASN A 39 5.96 12.21 -9.10
CA ASN A 39 5.83 10.77 -9.37
C ASN A 39 5.55 9.92 -8.13
N LYS A 40 5.67 10.49 -6.92
CA LYS A 40 5.52 9.75 -5.66
C LYS A 40 4.40 10.30 -4.79
N GLN A 41 3.86 11.47 -5.11
CA GLN A 41 2.81 12.12 -4.33
C GLN A 41 1.50 11.33 -4.42
N PHE A 42 0.83 11.15 -3.28
CA PHE A 42 -0.43 10.38 -3.22
C PHE A 42 -1.62 11.18 -3.76
N SER A 43 -1.64 12.48 -3.50
CA SER A 43 -2.66 13.44 -3.95
C SER A 43 -1.97 14.69 -4.46
N PRO A 44 -2.44 15.35 -5.55
CA PRO A 44 -1.80 16.55 -6.10
C PRO A 44 -1.72 17.72 -5.11
N GLN A 45 -2.64 17.80 -4.16
CA GLN A 45 -2.64 18.82 -3.10
C GLN A 45 -1.81 18.32 -1.92
N MET A 46 -0.95 19.17 -1.36
CA MET A 46 -0.07 18.79 -0.25
C MET A 46 -0.85 18.37 1.00
N GLU A 47 -2.00 18.99 1.26
CA GLU A 47 -2.84 18.66 2.41
C GLU A 47 -4.29 18.99 2.08
N GLY A 48 -5.20 18.10 2.43
CA GLY A 48 -6.63 18.36 2.26
C GLY A 48 -7.48 17.11 2.09
N HIS A 49 -8.77 17.38 1.84
CA HIS A 49 -9.73 16.34 1.51
C HIS A 49 -9.57 15.90 0.06
N ILE A 50 -9.62 14.59 -0.17
CA ILE A 50 -9.74 14.01 -1.50
C ILE A 50 -11.15 13.46 -1.72
N THR A 51 -11.51 13.36 -2.99
CA THR A 51 -12.74 12.73 -3.44
C THR A 51 -12.63 11.21 -3.37
N VAL A 52 -13.79 10.54 -3.39
CA VAL A 52 -13.85 9.09 -3.51
C VAL A 52 -13.26 8.61 -4.85
N ASP A 53 -13.44 9.39 -5.92
CA ASP A 53 -12.91 9.05 -7.25
C ASP A 53 -11.38 9.12 -7.29
N GLU A 54 -10.76 10.10 -6.62
CA GLU A 54 -9.30 10.17 -6.47
C GLU A 54 -8.76 8.95 -5.72
N LEU A 55 -9.43 8.56 -4.63
CA LEU A 55 -9.09 7.35 -3.89
C LEU A 55 -9.24 6.09 -4.76
N GLU A 56 -10.38 5.91 -5.44
CA GLU A 56 -10.63 4.76 -6.31
C GLU A 56 -9.62 4.66 -7.47
N ASN A 57 -9.22 5.80 -8.04
CA ASN A 57 -8.16 5.83 -9.05
C ASN A 57 -6.85 5.33 -8.47
N TRP A 58 -6.47 5.78 -7.27
CA TRP A 58 -5.25 5.30 -6.61
C TRP A 58 -5.31 3.79 -6.32
N LEU A 59 -6.43 3.29 -5.79
CA LEU A 59 -6.64 1.85 -5.56
C LEU A 59 -6.56 1.04 -6.84
N LYS A 60 -7.08 1.57 -7.95
CA LYS A 60 -6.99 0.94 -9.27
C LYS A 60 -5.53 0.82 -9.74
N TRP A 61 -4.69 1.82 -9.47
CA TRP A 61 -3.25 1.74 -9.79
C TRP A 61 -2.51 0.69 -8.96
N ARG A 62 -2.95 0.44 -7.72
CA ARG A 62 -2.35 -0.54 -6.81
C ARG A 62 -2.96 -1.94 -6.85
N THR A 63 -3.83 -2.20 -7.82
CA THR A 63 -4.49 -3.50 -7.97
C THR A 63 -4.39 -3.99 -9.40
N PHE A 64 -4.25 -5.30 -9.59
CA PHE A 64 -4.29 -5.87 -10.94
C PHE A 64 -5.67 -5.65 -11.57
N PRO A 65 -5.78 -5.43 -12.90
CA PRO A 65 -7.08 -5.26 -13.54
C PRO A 65 -7.99 -6.46 -13.35
N SER A 66 -9.29 -6.24 -13.11
CA SER A 66 -10.28 -7.33 -13.01
C SER A 66 -10.44 -8.12 -14.31
N THR A 67 -10.04 -7.54 -15.45
CA THR A 67 -10.06 -8.17 -16.77
C THR A 67 -8.79 -8.98 -17.09
N ARG A 68 -7.81 -9.03 -16.17
CA ARG A 68 -6.57 -9.78 -16.37
C ARG A 68 -6.88 -11.27 -16.52
N VAL A 69 -6.26 -11.94 -17.50
CA VAL A 69 -6.52 -13.36 -17.83
C VAL A 69 -6.39 -14.28 -16.61
N ASN A 70 -5.38 -14.03 -15.76
CA ASN A 70 -5.15 -14.80 -14.54
C ASN A 70 -5.71 -14.11 -13.26
N ALA A 71 -6.68 -13.21 -13.38
CA ALA A 71 -7.25 -12.51 -12.21
C ALA A 71 -7.84 -13.47 -11.16
N LYS A 72 -8.47 -14.57 -11.59
CA LYS A 72 -9.03 -15.58 -10.68
C LYS A 72 -7.95 -16.29 -9.86
N GLU A 73 -6.86 -16.70 -10.51
CA GLU A 73 -5.72 -17.34 -9.85
C GLU A 73 -5.04 -16.39 -8.85
N LEU A 74 -4.90 -15.10 -9.22
CA LEU A 74 -4.37 -14.08 -8.32
C LEU A 74 -5.25 -13.89 -7.09
N LEU A 75 -6.58 -13.83 -7.26
CA LEU A 75 -7.53 -13.74 -6.14
C LEU A 75 -7.46 -14.97 -5.24
N GLU A 76 -7.40 -16.17 -5.82
CA GLU A 76 -7.25 -17.43 -5.08
C GLU A 76 -5.95 -17.46 -4.27
N ALA A 77 -4.84 -17.01 -4.85
CA ALA A 77 -3.54 -16.95 -4.19
C ALA A 77 -3.53 -16.04 -2.95
N ILE A 78 -4.34 -14.99 -2.94
CA ILE A 78 -4.53 -14.09 -1.78
C ILE A 78 -5.77 -14.44 -0.94
N GLY A 79 -6.41 -15.59 -1.19
CA GLY A 79 -7.54 -16.10 -0.42
C GLY A 79 -8.86 -15.34 -0.63
N MET A 80 -9.00 -14.59 -1.72
CA MET A 80 -10.19 -13.78 -2.02
C MET A 80 -11.14 -14.50 -2.98
N GLN A 81 -12.44 -14.44 -2.66
CA GLN A 81 -13.51 -15.07 -3.47
C GLN A 81 -14.12 -14.12 -4.52
N ALA A 82 -13.90 -12.81 -4.35
CA ALA A 82 -14.44 -11.79 -5.24
C ALA A 82 -13.44 -10.65 -5.40
N TYR A 83 -13.48 -10.01 -6.57
CA TYR A 83 -12.64 -8.86 -6.84
C TYR A 83 -13.10 -7.65 -6.03
N ASN A 84 -12.31 -7.23 -5.05
CA ASN A 84 -12.54 -6.04 -4.25
C ASN A 84 -11.21 -5.30 -4.10
N ARG A 85 -11.09 -4.10 -4.68
CA ARG A 85 -9.80 -3.39 -4.72
C ARG A 85 -9.24 -3.12 -3.34
N TRP A 86 -10.10 -2.69 -2.43
CA TRP A 86 -9.69 -2.38 -1.06
C TRP A 86 -9.21 -3.62 -0.31
N GLY A 87 -9.92 -4.75 -0.45
CA GLY A 87 -9.51 -6.03 0.09
C GLY A 87 -8.19 -6.53 -0.50
N ILE A 88 -7.96 -6.32 -1.80
CA ILE A 88 -6.68 -6.65 -2.44
C ILE A 88 -5.56 -5.80 -1.82
N VAL A 89 -5.76 -4.47 -1.73
CA VAL A 89 -4.76 -3.56 -1.13
C VAL A 89 -4.49 -3.87 0.33
N HIS A 90 -5.48 -4.31 1.11
CA HIS A 90 -5.25 -4.77 2.48
C HIS A 90 -4.31 -5.99 2.55
N HIS A 91 -4.44 -6.91 1.59
CA HIS A 91 -3.65 -8.13 1.58
C HIS A 91 -2.24 -7.91 1.01
N THR A 92 -2.12 -7.05 0.00
CA THR A 92 -0.87 -6.81 -0.71
C THR A 92 -0.14 -5.55 -0.26
N HIS A 93 -0.72 -4.76 0.64
CA HIS A 93 -0.24 -3.43 1.01
C HIS A 93 -0.05 -2.48 -0.19
N GLY A 94 -0.69 -2.78 -1.33
CA GLY A 94 -0.55 -2.00 -2.56
C GLY A 94 0.83 -2.04 -3.22
N VAL A 95 1.66 -3.04 -2.90
CA VAL A 95 3.00 -3.18 -3.48
C VAL A 95 2.93 -3.39 -5.00
N MET A 96 3.89 -2.78 -5.70
CA MET A 96 4.06 -2.93 -7.14
C MET A 96 5.48 -3.42 -7.44
N ALA A 97 5.68 -4.05 -8.60
CA ALA A 97 7.01 -4.47 -9.03
C ALA A 97 7.84 -3.30 -9.58
N ASP A 98 7.19 -2.19 -9.95
CA ASP A 98 7.80 -1.09 -10.70
C ASP A 98 8.14 0.12 -9.82
N ASP A 99 7.70 0.15 -8.56
CA ASP A 99 8.04 1.19 -7.58
C ASP A 99 8.20 0.60 -6.16
N GLU A 100 8.76 1.40 -5.25
CA GLU A 100 8.94 1.04 -3.83
C GLU A 100 7.87 1.66 -2.92
N ILE A 101 6.69 1.98 -3.47
CA ILE A 101 5.58 2.57 -2.71
C ILE A 101 4.66 1.47 -2.20
N TRP A 102 4.27 1.58 -0.93
CA TRP A 102 3.33 0.66 -0.29
C TRP A 102 2.56 1.37 0.83
N LEU A 103 1.54 0.72 1.38
CA LEU A 103 0.74 1.25 2.48
C LEU A 103 1.06 0.53 3.78
N ARG A 104 1.32 1.27 4.86
CA ARG A 104 1.38 0.71 6.21
C ARG A 104 0.14 1.10 6.99
N PHE A 105 -0.70 0.14 7.34
CA PHE A 105 -1.91 0.40 8.10
C PHE A 105 -1.59 0.72 9.56
N LYS A 106 -2.41 1.56 10.17
CA LYS A 106 -2.17 2.00 11.54
C LYS A 106 -2.20 0.82 12.51
N GLY A 107 -1.11 0.69 13.27
CA GLY A 107 -0.89 -0.40 14.22
C GLY A 107 0.00 -1.52 13.67
N GLU A 108 0.37 -1.50 12.40
CA GLU A 108 1.38 -2.39 11.83
C GLU A 108 2.79 -1.91 12.16
N THR A 109 3.73 -2.86 12.17
CA THR A 109 5.17 -2.62 12.35
C THR A 109 5.99 -3.17 11.18
N LEU A 110 5.31 -3.50 10.07
CA LEU A 110 5.93 -3.98 8.86
C LEU A 110 6.92 -2.95 8.29
N THR A 111 7.90 -3.48 7.57
CA THR A 111 8.92 -2.75 6.81
C THR A 111 8.83 -3.12 5.34
N HIS A 112 9.47 -2.34 4.47
CA HIS A 112 9.56 -2.65 3.05
C HIS A 112 10.12 -4.06 2.78
N ARG A 113 11.06 -4.53 3.62
CA ARG A 113 11.62 -5.89 3.54
C ARG A 113 10.56 -6.98 3.68
N ASP A 114 9.55 -6.76 4.51
CA ASP A 114 8.54 -7.77 4.80
C ASP A 114 7.61 -7.99 3.59
N ILE A 115 7.32 -6.90 2.86
CA ILE A 115 6.24 -6.80 1.87
C ILE A 115 6.72 -6.72 0.41
N CYS A 116 7.98 -6.38 0.14
CA CYS A 116 8.44 -6.16 -1.23
C CYS A 116 8.43 -7.46 -2.07
N LEU A 117 8.12 -7.32 -3.36
CA LEU A 117 8.01 -8.44 -4.29
C LEU A 117 9.36 -9.01 -4.74
N ARG A 118 10.44 -8.21 -4.67
CA ARG A 118 11.78 -8.55 -5.19
C ARG A 118 12.83 -8.45 -4.08
N LYS A 119 12.72 -9.30 -3.06
CA LYS A 119 13.62 -9.28 -1.90
C LYS A 119 15.09 -9.44 -2.29
N ASP A 120 15.36 -10.28 -3.28
CA ASP A 120 16.67 -10.53 -3.87
C ASP A 120 17.33 -9.27 -4.44
N LEU A 121 16.54 -8.35 -4.99
CA LEU A 121 17.06 -7.09 -5.56
C LEU A 121 17.46 -6.09 -4.47
N TYR A 122 16.61 -5.90 -3.46
CA TYR A 122 16.80 -4.86 -2.43
C TYR A 122 17.58 -5.35 -1.21
N TYR A 123 17.54 -6.66 -0.94
CA TYR A 123 18.14 -7.30 0.24
C TYR A 123 18.89 -8.59 -0.16
N PRO A 124 19.88 -8.54 -1.07
CA PRO A 124 20.53 -9.73 -1.66
C PRO A 124 21.24 -10.64 -0.65
N ASN A 125 21.49 -10.18 0.59
CA ASN A 125 22.17 -10.94 1.64
C ASN A 125 21.24 -11.41 2.78
N SER A 126 19.93 -11.15 2.72
CA SER A 126 19.02 -11.44 3.85
C SER A 126 18.88 -12.93 4.16
N ASP A 127 19.08 -13.80 3.18
CA ASP A 127 18.93 -15.25 3.35
C ASP A 127 20.09 -15.90 4.13
N SER A 128 21.13 -15.12 4.46
CA SER A 128 22.33 -15.61 5.16
C SER A 128 22.34 -15.38 6.68
N GLU A 129 21.41 -14.57 7.23
CA GLU A 129 21.42 -14.22 8.66
C GLU A 129 20.43 -15.03 9.52
N GLU A 130 19.44 -15.72 8.93
CA GLU A 130 18.51 -16.58 9.70
C GLU A 130 19.08 -17.96 10.11
N GLN A 131 20.33 -18.29 9.75
CA GLN A 131 20.97 -19.57 10.13
C GLN A 131 21.92 -19.49 11.33
N VAL A 132 22.08 -18.33 11.99
CA VAL A 132 22.93 -18.22 13.19
C VAL A 132 22.07 -17.95 14.42
N GLY A 133 21.39 -19.01 14.86
CA GLY A 133 20.68 -19.05 16.14
C GLY A 133 20.72 -20.47 16.71
N ILE A 134 21.89 -20.87 17.19
CA ILE A 134 22.09 -22.04 18.06
C ILE A 134 21.87 -21.60 19.50
#